data_AF-A0A845BBA5-F1
#
_entry.id   AF-A0A845BBA5-F1
#
_cell.length_a   1.000
_cell.length_b   1.000
_cell.length_c   1.000
_cell.angle_alpha   90.00
_cell.angle_beta   90.00
_cell.angle_gamma   90.00
#
_symmetry.space_group_name_H-M   'P 1'
#
loop_
_entity.id
_entity.type
_entity.pdbx_description
1 polymer ?
#
loop_
_entity_poly.entity_id
_entity_poly.type
_entity_poly.pdbx_seq_one_letter_code
_entity_poly.pdbx_strand_id
1 'polypeptide(L)'
;MPYADFLTELTRAGLTVRGFADLVGMNPNSITNYARQGELPVHLAFIAVLVAELAVHRLDYRNAMAKVPLAPKKPRGGARRGHFGGDRQASLDLPS
;
A
#
# COMPACT_ATOMS: atom_id res chain seq x y z
N MET A 1 -12.04 4.14 -4.73
CA MET A 1 -12.38 2.83 -5.32
C MET A 1 -12.65 1.89 -4.16
N PRO A 2 -13.84 1.28 -4.08
CA PRO A 2 -14.13 0.27 -3.09
C PRO A 2 -13.06 -0.81 -3.06
N TYR A 3 -12.64 -1.24 -1.88
CA TYR A 3 -11.59 -2.25 -1.74
C TYR A 3 -11.96 -3.57 -2.42
N ALA A 4 -13.25 -3.91 -2.47
CA ALA A 4 -13.75 -5.08 -3.20
C ALA A 4 -13.49 -4.97 -4.71
N ASP A 5 -13.69 -3.80 -5.32
CA ASP A 5 -13.43 -3.57 -6.75
C ASP A 5 -11.93 -3.69 -7.04
N PHE A 6 -11.08 -3.21 -6.13
CA PHE A 6 -9.63 -3.43 -6.21
C PHE A 6 -9.26 -4.92 -6.25
N LEU A 7 -9.90 -5.78 -5.44
CA LEU A 7 -9.66 -7.23 -5.48
C LEU A 7 -10.09 -7.85 -6.81
N THR A 8 -11.17 -7.35 -7.41
CA THR A 8 -11.62 -7.74 -8.75
C THR A 8 -10.56 -7.40 -9.80
N GLU A 9 -10.00 -6.18 -9.76
CA GLU A 9 -8.93 -5.77 -10.66
C GLU A 9 -7.66 -6.63 -10.49
N LEU A 10 -7.28 -6.96 -9.26
CA LEU A 10 -6.16 -7.87 -9.02
C LEU A 10 -6.41 -9.26 -9.61
N THR A 11 -7.63 -9.77 -9.47
CA THR A 11 -8.02 -11.06 -10.04
C THR A 11 -7.95 -11.04 -11.57
N ARG A 12 -8.44 -9.96 -12.20
CA ARG A 12 -8.30 -9.73 -13.65
C ARG A 12 -6.83 -9.72 -14.09
N ALA A 13 -5.96 -9.15 -13.27
CA ALA A 13 -4.51 -9.08 -13.51
C ALA A 13 -3.74 -10.37 -13.19
N GLY A 14 -4.38 -11.39 -12.59
CA GLY A 14 -3.70 -12.57 -12.06
C GLY A 14 -2.73 -12.25 -10.91
N LEU A 15 -3.02 -11.19 -10.14
CA LEU A 15 -2.19 -10.73 -9.03
C LEU A 15 -2.81 -11.03 -7.67
N THR A 16 -1.95 -11.24 -6.69
CA THR A 16 -2.34 -11.24 -5.28
C THR A 16 -2.14 -9.85 -4.68
N VAL A 17 -2.76 -9.57 -3.54
CA VAL A 17 -2.52 -8.32 -2.79
C VAL A 17 -1.04 -8.14 -2.47
N ARG A 18 -0.32 -9.23 -2.13
CA ARG A 18 1.13 -9.20 -1.92
C ARG A 18 1.87 -8.83 -3.20
N GLY A 19 1.54 -9.46 -4.32
CA GLY A 19 2.18 -9.17 -5.61
C GLY A 19 1.95 -7.73 -6.07
N PHE A 20 0.77 -7.16 -5.81
CA PHE A 20 0.52 -5.74 -6.02
C PHE A 20 1.37 -4.87 -5.10
N ALA A 21 1.43 -5.19 -3.81
CA ALA A 21 2.25 -4.46 -2.84
C ALA A 21 3.74 -4.44 -3.24
N ASP A 22 4.27 -5.58 -3.69
CA ASP A 22 5.64 -5.68 -4.21
C ASP A 22 5.84 -4.79 -5.44
N LEU A 23 4.87 -4.80 -6.38
CA LEU A 23 4.91 -3.97 -7.60
C LEU A 23 4.94 -2.47 -7.30
N VAL A 24 4.22 -2.00 -6.26
CA VAL A 24 4.19 -0.59 -5.87
C VAL A 24 5.19 -0.23 -4.76
N GLY A 25 6.04 -1.16 -4.34
CA GLY A 25 7.03 -0.95 -3.28
C GLY A 25 6.40 -0.63 -1.91
N MET A 26 5.28 -1.27 -1.58
CA MET A 26 4.56 -1.09 -0.32
C MET A 26 4.57 -2.36 0.53
N ASN A 27 4.46 -2.19 1.85
CA ASN A 27 4.22 -3.33 2.73
C ASN A 27 2.81 -3.90 2.45
N PRO A 28 2.65 -5.23 2.25
CA PRO A 28 1.34 -5.85 2.05
C PRO A 28 0.30 -5.47 3.12
N ASN A 29 0.72 -5.29 4.37
CA ASN A 29 -0.16 -4.88 5.46
C ASN A 29 -0.72 -3.46 5.27
N SER A 30 0.05 -2.58 4.63
CA SER A 30 -0.45 -1.24 4.28
C SER A 30 -1.57 -1.32 3.25
N ILE A 31 -1.54 -2.31 2.35
CA ILE A 31 -2.62 -2.52 1.37
C ILE A 31 -3.83 -3.15 2.05
N THR A 32 -3.65 -4.20 2.85
CA THR A 32 -4.78 -4.89 3.51
C THR A 32 -5.46 -4.03 4.56
N ASN A 33 -4.78 -3.05 5.17
CA ASN A 33 -5.40 -2.10 6.09
C ASN A 33 -6.53 -1.28 5.44
N TYR A 34 -6.48 -1.04 4.13
CA TYR A 34 -7.57 -0.35 3.41
C TYR A 34 -8.86 -1.18 3.37
N ALA A 35 -8.79 -2.51 3.54
CA ALA A 35 -9.99 -3.34 3.63
C ALA A 35 -10.90 -2.91 4.79
N ARG A 36 -10.32 -2.46 5.91
CA ARG A 36 -11.08 -1.96 7.07
C ARG A 36 -11.74 -0.61 6.83
N GLN A 37 -11.12 0.23 6.00
CA GLN A 37 -11.66 1.53 5.60
C GLN A 37 -12.68 1.40 4.46
N GLY A 38 -12.69 0.26 3.76
CA GLY A 38 -13.59 -0.02 2.64
C GLY A 38 -13.19 0.64 1.33
N GLU A 39 -12.25 1.58 1.35
CA GLU A 39 -11.86 2.42 0.21
C GLU A 39 -10.34 2.42 0.01
N LEU A 40 -9.93 2.31 -1.24
CA LEU A 40 -8.54 2.39 -1.66
C LEU A 40 -8.18 3.84 -2.06
N PRO A 41 -7.00 4.36 -1.67
CA PRO A 41 -6.50 5.65 -2.16
C PRO A 41 -6.49 5.73 -3.69
N VAL A 42 -6.86 6.89 -4.23
CA VAL A 42 -7.06 7.13 -5.67
C VAL A 42 -5.85 6.71 -6.52
N HIS A 43 -4.62 7.03 -6.09
CA HIS A 43 -3.42 6.70 -6.85
C HIS A 43 -3.17 5.18 -6.92
N LEU A 44 -3.48 4.42 -5.87
CA LEU A 44 -3.38 2.96 -5.89
C LEU A 44 -4.48 2.35 -6.77
N ALA A 45 -5.67 2.95 -6.77
CA ALA A 45 -6.75 2.55 -7.66
C ALA A 45 -6.36 2.73 -9.13
N PHE A 46 -5.79 3.88 -9.51
CA PHE A 46 -5.29 4.09 -10.88
C PHE A 46 -4.25 3.06 -11.29
N ILE A 47 -3.29 2.74 -10.41
CA ILE A 47 -2.27 1.72 -10.71
C ILE A 47 -2.92 0.34 -10.88
N ALA A 48 -3.86 -0.04 -10.01
CA ALA A 48 -4.54 -1.33 -10.10
C ALA A 48 -5.30 -1.49 -11.43
N VAL A 49 -6.07 -0.48 -11.84
CA VAL A 49 -6.81 -0.49 -13.12
C VAL A 49 -5.85 -0.59 -14.30
N LEU A 50 -4.77 0.21 -14.31
CA LEU A 50 -3.79 0.17 -15.39
C LEU A 50 -3.12 -1.19 -15.51
N VAL A 51 -2.71 -1.79 -14.38
CA VAL A 51 -2.09 -3.11 -14.36
C VAL A 51 -3.05 -4.19 -14.85
N ALA A 52 -4.31 -4.15 -14.42
CA ALA A 52 -5.34 -5.08 -14.88
C ALA A 52 -5.59 -4.94 -16.39
N GLU A 53 -5.70 -3.72 -16.89
CA GLU A 53 -5.93 -3.48 -18.32
C GLU A 53 -4.75 -3.97 -19.17
N LEU A 54 -3.51 -3.64 -18.78
CA LEU A 54 -2.30 -4.16 -19.44
C LEU A 54 -2.26 -5.69 -19.43
N ALA A 55 -2.61 -6.33 -18.31
CA ALA A 55 -2.64 -7.78 -18.19
C ALA A 55 -3.68 -8.42 -19.12
N VAL A 56 -4.89 -7.85 -19.20
CA VAL A 56 -5.97 -8.32 -20.08
C VAL A 56 -5.56 -8.24 -21.56
N HIS A 57 -4.82 -7.19 -21.95
CA HIS A 57 -4.25 -7.05 -23.30
C HIS A 57 -2.95 -7.83 -23.51
N ARG A 58 -2.57 -8.70 -22.56
CA ARG A 58 -1.35 -9.52 -22.59
C ARG A 58 -0.06 -8.70 -22.75
N LEU A 59 -0.08 -7.46 -22.25
CA LEU A 59 1.09 -6.60 -22.20
C LEU A 59 1.89 -6.89 -20.92
N ASP A 60 3.20 -6.99 -21.07
CA ASP A 60 4.10 -7.28 -19.95
C ASP A 60 4.32 -6.03 -19.09
N TYR A 61 3.37 -5.78 -18.19
CA TYR A 61 3.45 -4.69 -17.23
C TYR A 61 4.62 -4.86 -16.25
N ARG A 62 5.16 -6.07 -16.03
CA ARG A 62 6.28 -6.28 -15.10
C ARG A 62 7.55 -5.65 -15.67
N ASN A 63 7.82 -5.90 -16.95
CA ASN A 63 8.93 -5.25 -17.65
C ASN A 63 8.75 -3.74 -17.77
N ALA A 64 7.52 -3.25 -17.96
CA ALA A 64 7.24 -1.81 -17.97
C ALA A 64 7.53 -1.15 -16.61
N MET A 65 7.05 -1.76 -15.52
CA MET A 65 7.21 -1.24 -14.16
C MET A 65 8.65 -1.36 -13.65
N ALA A 66 9.44 -2.34 -14.11
CA ALA A 66 10.84 -2.51 -13.75
C ALA A 66 11.74 -1.29 -14.10
N LYS A 67 11.27 -0.43 -15.01
CA LYS A 67 11.95 0.84 -15.35
C LYS A 67 11.90 1.86 -14.21
N VAL A 68 11.00 1.69 -13.25
CA VAL A 68 10.88 2.54 -12.07
C VAL A 68 11.65 1.87 -10.93
N PRO A 69 12.77 2.45 -10.47
CA PRO A 69 13.52 1.90 -9.34
C PRO A 69 12.69 2.02 -8.07
N LEU A 70 12.27 0.88 -7.51
CA LEU A 70 11.61 0.81 -6.21
C LEU A 70 12.67 0.94 -5.11
N ALA A 71 12.94 2.17 -4.68
CA ALA A 71 13.74 2.38 -3.47
C ALA A 71 12.89 2.03 -2.24
N PRO A 72 13.36 1.17 -1.33
CA PRO A 72 12.65 0.89 -0.08
C PRO A 72 12.46 2.22 0.69
N LYS A 73 11.21 2.55 1.00
CA LYS A 73 10.89 3.74 1.81
C LYS A 73 11.66 3.66 3.13
N LYS A 74 12.36 4.74 3.49
CA LYS A 74 13.10 4.85 4.75
C LYS A 74 12.22 4.37 5.91
N PRO A 75 12.70 3.44 6.77
CA PRO A 75 11.94 2.98 7.92
C PRO A 75 11.48 4.19 8.74
N ARG A 76 10.17 4.38 8.86
CA ARG A 76 9.60 5.47 9.67
C ARG A 76 9.67 5.02 11.12
N GLY A 77 10.49 5.69 11.92
CA GLY A 77 10.56 5.47 13.36
C GLY A 77 10.74 4.01 13.73
N GLY A 78 11.95 3.47 13.51
CA GLY A 78 12.34 2.25 14.19
C GLY A 78 12.26 2.51 15.68
N ALA A 79 11.21 2.00 16.34
CA ALA A 79 11.18 1.88 17.78
C ALA A 79 12.49 1.19 18.19
N ARG A 80 13.40 1.92 18.86
CA ARG A 80 14.47 1.26 19.62
C ARG A 80 13.78 0.24 20.50
N ARG A 81 14.32 -0.98 20.62
CA ARG A 81 13.80 -2.01 21.54
C ARG A 81 13.58 -1.36 22.92
N GLY A 82 12.33 -1.11 23.31
CA GLY A 82 11.95 -0.37 24.52
C GLY A 82 11.28 1.01 24.35
N HIS A 83 11.17 1.57 23.13
CA HIS A 83 10.53 2.86 22.86
C HIS A 83 9.52 2.76 21.71
N PHE A 84 8.25 2.55 22.06
CA PHE A 84 7.11 2.77 21.16
C PHE A 84 6.36 4.02 21.62
N GLY A 85 5.96 4.86 20.67
CA GLY A 85 5.24 6.11 20.94
C GLY A 85 6.20 7.26 21.24
N GLY A 86 5.91 8.45 20.70
CA GLY A 86 6.73 9.66 20.86
C GLY A 86 6.93 10.09 22.31
N ASP A 87 7.59 11.22 22.50
CA ASP A 87 7.91 11.77 23.83
C ASP A 87 6.72 11.64 24.78
N ARG A 88 7.00 11.13 25.98
CA ARG A 88 6.03 10.94 27.06
C ARG A 88 5.34 12.29 27.27
N GLN A 89 4.11 12.45 26.78
CA GLN A 89 3.31 13.65 27.04
C GLN A 89 3.24 13.81 28.55
N ALA A 90 3.88 14.86 29.06
CA ALA A 90 3.82 15.20 30.46
C ALA A 90 2.35 15.49 30.81
N SER A 91 1.89 14.95 31.94
CA SER A 91 0.56 15.22 32.47
C SER A 91 0.35 16.72 32.58
N LEU A 92 -0.70 17.21 31.93
CA LEU A 92 -1.10 18.61 31.95
C LEU A 92 -1.92 18.82 33.24
N ASP A 93 -1.27 19.30 34.30
CA ASP A 93 -1.98 19.70 35.52
C ASP A 93 -2.64 21.06 35.27
N LEU A 94 -3.97 21.04 35.12
CA LEU A 94 -4.78 22.25 35.04
C LEU A 94 -5.20 22.67 36.47
N PRO A 95 -4.91 23.91 36.91
CA PRO A 95 -5.39 24.41 38.18
C PRO A 95 -6.90 24.70 38.11
N SER A 96 -7.60 24.36 39.21
CA SER A 96 -9.04 24.55 39.42
C SER A 96 -9.49 26.01 39.46
#